data_AF-A0A7X5ZZK8-F1
#
_entry.id   AF-A0A7X5ZZK8-F1
#
_cell.length_a   1.000
_cell.length_b   1.000
_cell.length_c   1.000
_cell.angle_alpha   90.00
_cell.angle_beta   90.00
_cell.angle_gamma   90.00
#
_symmetry.space_group_name_H-M   'P 1'
#
loop_
_entity.id
_entity.type
_entity.pdbx_description
1 polymer ?
#
loop_
_entity_poly.entity_id
_entity_poly.type
_entity_poly.pdbx_seq_one_letter_code
_entity_poly.pdbx_strand_id
1 'polypeptide(L)' 'MAMKRINVYADQEDLALVKEAARRRGIPQAEIIREGIHLAAMANRGWDEPLNWPTFAGTAEPATKDEIRDQVARRADR' A
#
# COMPACT_ATOMS: atom_id res chain seq x y z
N MET A 1 -1.66 -18.52 9.95
CA MET A 1 -1.05 -19.11 8.74
C MET A 1 0.31 -19.68 9.11
N ALA A 2 0.67 -20.86 8.62
CA ALA A 2 1.96 -21.47 8.91
C ALA A 2 3.09 -20.68 8.22
N MET A 3 4.19 -20.43 8.93
CA MET A 3 5.36 -19.76 8.35
C MET A 3 6.07 -20.72 7.39
N LYS A 4 6.27 -20.28 6.14
CA LYS A 4 7.05 -21.03 5.15
C LYS A 4 8.49 -20.52 5.15
N ARG A 5 9.46 -21.42 5.27
CA ARG A 5 10.88 -21.09 5.13
C ARG A 5 11.21 -20.82 3.65
N ILE A 6 11.92 -19.73 3.40
CA ILE A 6 12.43 -19.34 2.08
C ILE A 6 13.92 -19.05 2.18
N ASN A 7 14.65 -19.17 1.07
CA ASN A 7 16.02 -18.70 0.94
C ASN A 7 16.04 -17.61 -0.16
N VAL A 8 16.69 -16.50 0.10
CA VAL A 8 16.79 -15.37 -0.84
C VAL A 8 18.23 -14.86 -0.84
N TYR A 9 18.68 -14.36 -1.98
CA TYR A 9 19.93 -13.59 -2.06
C TYR A 9 19.66 -12.13 -1.68
N ALA A 10 20.59 -11.51 -0.96
CA ALA A 10 20.54 -10.12 -0.55
C ALA A 10 21.95 -9.53 -0.64
N ASP A 11 22.02 -8.22 -0.83
CA ASP A 11 23.29 -7.51 -0.88
C ASP A 11 24.04 -7.60 0.47
N GLN A 12 25.37 -7.62 0.43
CA GLN A 12 26.20 -7.71 1.63
C GLN A 12 26.06 -6.46 2.52
N GLU A 13 25.95 -5.28 1.92
CA GLU A 13 25.77 -4.02 2.62
C GLU A 13 24.41 -3.98 3.33
N ASP A 14 23.34 -4.41 2.65
CA ASP A 14 22.00 -4.53 3.24
C ASP A 14 22.00 -5.50 4.43
N LEU A 15 22.64 -6.66 4.29
CA LEU A 15 22.74 -7.64 5.37
C LEU A 15 23.49 -7.09 6.58
N ALA A 16 24.53 -6.27 6.36
CA ALA A 16 25.26 -5.61 7.44
C ALA A 16 24.38 -4.59 8.19
N LEU A 17 23.61 -3.78 7.45
CA LEU A 17 22.66 -2.81 8.03
C LEU A 17 21.57 -3.50 8.85
N VAL A 18 20.98 -4.57 8.32
CA VAL A 18 19.94 -5.34 9.02
C VAL A 18 20.51 -6.00 10.28
N LYS A 19 21.72 -6.54 10.23
CA LYS A 19 22.40 -7.15 11.39
C LYS A 19 22.63 -6.13 12.50
N GLU A 20 23.10 -4.93 12.17
CA GLU A 20 23.32 -3.86 13.14
C GLU A 20 22.00 -3.33 13.72
N ALA A 21 20.95 -3.21 12.90
CA ALA A 21 19.61 -2.86 13.38
C ALA A 21 19.06 -3.90 14.36
N ALA A 22 19.24 -5.20 14.07
CA ALA A 22 18.80 -6.29 14.94
C ALA A 22 19.54 -6.27 16.28
N ARG A 23 20.86 -6.02 16.25
CA ARG A 23 21.70 -5.85 17.44
C ARG A 23 21.22 -4.69 18.31
N ARG A 24 20.96 -3.52 17.72
CA ARG A 24 20.46 -2.33 18.45
C ARG A 24 19.08 -2.57 19.07
N ARG A 25 18.22 -3.35 18.40
CA ARG A 25 16.86 -3.68 18.86
C ARG A 25 16.81 -4.88 19.81
N GLY A 26 17.89 -5.65 19.95
CA GLY A 26 17.93 -6.87 20.77
C GLY A 26 17.05 -8.01 20.25
N ILE A 27 16.81 -8.06 18.93
CA ILE A 27 15.94 -9.06 18.29
C ILE A 27 16.72 -9.90 17.27
N PRO A 28 16.23 -11.10 16.90
CA PRO A 28 16.84 -11.87 15.81
C PRO A 28 16.79 -11.14 14.48
N GLN A 29 17.87 -11.21 13.68
CA GLN A 29 17.94 -10.64 12.33
C GLN A 29 16.75 -11.07 11.44
N ALA A 30 16.34 -12.33 11.59
CA ALA A 30 15.22 -12.89 10.85
C ALA A 30 13.88 -12.19 11.13
N GLU A 31 13.70 -11.56 12.30
CA GLU A 31 12.48 -10.78 12.59
C GLU A 31 12.41 -9.52 11.72
N ILE A 32 13.53 -8.82 11.57
CA ILE A 32 13.58 -7.63 10.69
C ILE A 32 13.33 -8.02 9.23
N ILE A 33 13.90 -9.15 8.79
CA ILE A 33 13.68 -9.64 7.42
C ILE A 33 12.20 -10.01 7.21
N ARG A 34 11.56 -10.65 8.20
CA ARG A 34 10.12 -10.95 8.15
C ARG A 34 9.27 -9.70 8.09
N GLU A 35 9.59 -8.71 8.92
CA GLU A 35 8.93 -7.39 8.92
C GLU A 35 9.06 -6.73 7.54
N GLY A 36 10.27 -6.73 6.95
CA GLY A 36 10.50 -6.19 5.62
C GLY A 36 9.68 -6.89 4.52
N ILE A 37 9.62 -8.23 4.53
CA ILE A 37 8.80 -9.01 3.60
C ILE A 37 7.31 -8.67 3.79
N HIS A 38 6.85 -8.56 5.03
CA HIS A 38 5.45 -8.22 5.32
C HIS A 38 5.09 -6.82 4.81
N LEU A 39 5.94 -5.82 5.05
CA LEU A 39 5.76 -4.46 4.57
C LEU A 39 5.73 -4.41 3.04
N ALA A 40 6.64 -5.11 2.37
CA ALA A 40 6.66 -5.22 0.91
C ALA A 40 5.37 -5.86 0.37
N ALA A 41 4.86 -6.90 1.03
CA ALA A 41 3.60 -7.54 0.65
C ALA A 41 2.40 -6.60 0.83
N MET A 42 2.35 -5.83 1.92
CA MET A 42 1.28 -4.86 2.15
C MET A 42 1.32 -3.69 1.16
N ALA A 43 2.51 -3.21 0.83
CA ALA A 43 2.69 -2.12 -0.15
C ALA A 43 2.20 -2.51 -1.56
N ASN A 44 2.28 -3.79 -1.91
CA ASN A 44 1.85 -4.31 -3.21
C ASN A 44 0.50 -5.04 -3.16
N ARG A 45 -0.23 -4.91 -2.06
CA ARG A 45 -1.55 -5.51 -1.93
C ARG A 45 -2.55 -4.76 -2.80
N GLY A 46 -2.77 -5.27 -4.01
CA GLY A 46 -3.85 -4.85 -4.90
C GLY A 46 -5.18 -5.50 -4.55
N TRP A 47 -6.24 -5.06 -5.23
CA TRP A 47 -7.49 -5.80 -5.32
C TRP A 47 -7.34 -6.83 -6.43
N ASP A 48 -7.62 -8.11 -6.14
CA ASP A 48 -7.47 -9.20 -7.13
C ASP A 48 -8.51 -9.11 -8.25
N GLU A 49 -9.69 -8.55 -7.95
CA GLU A 49 -10.79 -8.35 -8.90
C GLU A 49 -10.92 -6.84 -9.22
N PRO A 50 -11.25 -6.46 -10.47
CA PRO A 50 -11.66 -5.10 -10.78
C PRO A 50 -12.76 -4.66 -9.81
N LEU A 51 -12.59 -3.46 -9.26
CA LEU A 51 -13.63 -2.85 -8.46
C LEU A 51 -14.86 -2.67 -9.36
N ASN A 52 -15.96 -3.35 -9.03
CA ASN A 52 -17.26 -3.23 -9.71
C ASN A 52 -17.91 -1.86 -9.41
N TRP A 53 -17.18 -0.78 -9.64
CA TRP A 53 -17.69 0.57 -9.44
C TRP A 53 -18.75 0.86 -10.50
N PRO A 54 -19.85 1.52 -10.11
CA PRO A 54 -20.81 2.00 -11.08
C PRO A 54 -20.10 2.92 -12.07
N THR A 55 -20.30 2.65 -13.36
CA THR A 55 -19.88 3.57 -14.40
C THR A 55 -20.93 4.67 -14.54
N PHE A 56 -20.47 5.92 -14.65
CA PHE A 56 -21.35 7.06 -14.87
C PHE A 56 -21.10 7.59 -16.28
N ALA A 57 -22.18 7.89 -17.00
CA ALA A 57 -22.06 8.64 -18.24
C ALA A 57 -21.58 10.07 -17.93
N GLY A 58 -20.62 10.58 -18.70
CA GLY A 58 -20.06 11.92 -18.54
C GLY A 58 -19.01 12.21 -19.61
N THR A 59 -18.55 13.46 -19.67
CA THR A 59 -17.55 13.92 -20.64
C THR A 59 -16.12 13.50 -20.27
N ALA A 60 -15.93 12.90 -19.09
CA ALA A 60 -14.63 12.62 -18.46
C ALA A 60 -13.76 13.88 -18.23
N GLU A 61 -14.34 15.07 -18.37
CA GLU A 61 -13.66 16.32 -18.10
C GLU A 61 -13.57 16.55 -16.58
N PRO A 62 -12.44 17.09 -16.08
CA PRO A 62 -12.30 17.44 -14.68
C PRO A 62 -13.37 18.45 -14.27
N ALA A 63 -14.13 18.14 -13.22
CA ALA A 63 -15.08 19.09 -12.65
C ALA A 63 -14.33 20.28 -12.04
N THR A 64 -14.78 21.49 -12.35
CA THR A 64 -14.30 22.71 -11.72
C THR A 64 -14.94 22.91 -10.35
N LYS A 65 -14.29 23.72 -9.51
CA LYS A 65 -14.77 24.02 -8.15
C LYS A 65 -16.17 24.65 -8.15
N ASP A 66 -16.47 25.50 -9.13
CA ASP A 66 -17.74 26.21 -9.19
C ASP A 66 -18.86 25.32 -9.70
N GLU A 67 -18.61 24.43 -10.67
CA GLU A 67 -19.58 23.41 -11.09
C GLU A 67 -19.98 22.49 -9.93
N ILE A 68 -19.02 22.08 -9.09
CA ILE A 68 -19.29 21.27 -7.90
C ILE A 68 -20.18 22.05 -6.93
N ARG A 69 -19.84 23.31 -6.65
CA ARG A 69 -20.57 24.17 -5.71
C ARG A 69 -22.02 24.35 -6.16
N ASP A 70 -22.23 24.69 -7.42
CA ASP A 70 -23.55 24.95 -8.00
C ASP A 70 -24.40 23.68 -8.01
N GLN A 71 -23.79 22.53 -8.29
CA GLN A 71 -24.49 21.24 -8.27
C GLN A 71 -24.91 20.84 -6.85
N VAL A 72 -24.07 21.07 -5.84
CA VAL A 72 -24.40 20.80 -4.43
C VAL A 72 -25.53 21.70 -3.95
N ALA A 73 -25.47 23.01 -4.26
CA ALA A 73 -26.53 23.97 -3.92
C ALA A 73 -27.88 23.55 -4.53
N ARG A 74 -27.90 23.24 -5.84
CA ARG A 74 -29.11 22.78 -6.55
C ARG A 74 -29.71 21.50 -5.97
N ARG A 75 -28.92 20.64 -5.33
CA ARG A 75 -29.38 19.39 -4.73
C ARG A 75 -29.88 19.56 -3.29
N ALA A 76 -29.46 20.61 -2.59
CA ALA A 76 -29.93 20.94 -1.24
C ALA A 76 -31.33 21.58 -1.26
N ASP A 77 -31.70 22.22 -2.37
CA ASP A 77 -33.02 22.84 -2.59
C ASP A 77 -34.12 21.86 -3.04
N ARG A 78 -33.82 20.55 -3.07
CA ARG A 78 -34.73 19.46 -3.50
C ARG A 78 -34.99 18.49 -2.36
#